data_AF-A0A6F8XY92-F1
#
_entry.id   AF-A0A6F8XY92-F1
#
_cell.length_a   1.000
_cell.length_b   1.000
_cell.length_c   1.000
_cell.angle_alpha   90.00
_cell.angle_beta   90.00
_cell.angle_gamma   90.00
#
_symmetry.space_group_name_H-M   'P 1'
#
loop_
_entity.id
_entity.type
_entity.pdbx_description
1 polymer ?
#
loop_
_entity_poly.entity_id
_entity_poly.type
_entity_poly.pdbx_seq_one_letter_code
_entity_poly.pdbx_strand_id
1 'polypeptide(L)'
;MAGGGGEADEGTWRAYRGALVSSLAHDLSIMRSFGAPPATIDYADIWRQSARHTVRDVGRDRKSFGEHPPSISAVGTLAGGGRFSLAWHYLPDFPAYRETVRVVHGAGAVELVFPSPYLLHAPTELTVTTLDGDAERRVVRRSATEAFETQLEAFHAMVREGTEPRSGLPAGRADILDCQRILAAFAGRTGAVMGGEVGKLVGELTR
;
A
#
# COMPACT_ATOMS: atom_id res chain seq x y z
N MET A 1 -8.53 -14.06 32.61
CA MET A 1 -7.40 -14.64 31.85
C MET A 1 -7.74 -14.43 30.37
N ALA A 2 -7.04 -13.69 29.53
CA ALA A 2 -5.69 -13.15 29.56
C ALA A 2 -5.64 -11.92 28.63
N GLY A 3 -5.01 -10.82 29.05
CA GLY A 3 -4.61 -9.75 28.14
C GLY A 3 -3.22 -10.07 27.64
N GLY A 4 -3.10 -10.47 26.37
CA GLY A 4 -1.81 -10.70 25.70
C GLY A 4 -1.03 -9.40 25.58
N GLY A 5 -0.30 -9.05 26.64
CA GLY A 5 0.59 -7.90 26.71
C GLY A 5 1.98 -8.24 26.20
N GLY A 6 2.09 -8.65 24.95
CA GLY A 6 3.39 -8.83 24.30
C GLY A 6 3.63 -7.71 23.29
N GLU A 7 4.83 -7.14 23.31
CA GLU A 7 5.25 -6.11 22.37
C GLU A 7 5.72 -6.76 21.06
N ALA A 8 5.40 -6.15 19.93
CA ALA A 8 5.90 -6.60 18.64
C ALA A 8 7.43 -6.46 18.61
N ASP A 9 8.13 -7.38 17.95
CA ASP A 9 9.56 -7.23 17.74
C ASP A 9 9.87 -5.97 16.92
N GLU A 10 11.08 -5.44 17.10
CA GLU A 10 11.51 -4.21 16.46
C GLU A 10 11.39 -4.27 14.93
N GLY A 11 11.67 -5.43 14.32
CA GLY A 11 11.52 -5.64 12.90
C GLY A 11 10.07 -5.45 12.48
N THR A 12 9.14 -6.17 13.11
CA THR A 12 7.72 -6.06 12.78
C THR A 12 7.18 -4.65 12.99
N TRP A 13 7.57 -3.98 14.08
CA TRP A 13 7.25 -2.57 14.29
C TRP A 13 7.76 -1.66 13.16
N ARG A 14 9.01 -1.85 12.72
CA ARG A 14 9.59 -1.10 11.58
C ARG A 14 8.86 -1.35 10.27
N ALA A 15 8.43 -2.58 10.02
CA ALA A 15 7.60 -2.90 8.85
C ALA A 15 6.25 -2.18 8.91
N TYR A 16 5.61 -2.16 10.08
CA TYR A 16 4.35 -1.43 10.28
C TYR A 16 4.51 0.07 10.06
N ARG A 17 5.41 0.75 10.77
CA ARG A 17 5.55 2.21 10.62
C ARG A 17 6.13 2.62 9.27
N GLY A 18 7.14 1.89 8.78
CA GLY A 18 7.98 2.31 7.68
C GLY A 18 7.44 1.90 6.32
N ALA A 19 6.93 0.66 6.19
CA ALA A 19 6.43 0.15 4.92
C ALA A 19 4.90 0.24 4.84
N LEU A 20 4.18 -0.24 5.86
CA LEU A 20 2.71 -0.23 5.83
C LEU A 20 2.17 1.21 5.93
N VAL A 21 2.41 1.89 7.05
CA VAL A 21 1.84 3.21 7.31
C VAL A 21 2.43 4.30 6.40
N SER A 22 3.74 4.28 6.16
CA SER A 22 4.40 5.35 5.39
C SER A 22 4.40 5.12 3.87
N SER A 23 4.02 3.93 3.37
CA SER A 23 3.99 3.65 1.93
C SER A 23 2.68 3.00 1.50
N LEU A 24 2.41 1.76 1.95
CA LEU A 24 1.26 0.98 1.47
C LEU A 24 -0.11 1.58 1.83
N ALA A 25 -0.18 2.48 2.81
CA ALA A 25 -1.37 3.29 3.05
C ALA A 25 -1.80 4.09 1.80
N HIS A 26 -0.86 4.46 0.91
CA HIS A 26 -1.16 5.10 -0.36
C HIS A 26 -1.87 4.16 -1.33
N ASP A 27 -1.35 2.93 -1.52
CA ASP A 27 -1.99 1.90 -2.33
C ASP A 27 -3.41 1.57 -1.83
N LEU A 28 -3.57 1.44 -0.51
CA LEU A 28 -4.88 1.21 0.13
C LEU A 28 -5.85 2.38 -0.11
N SER A 29 -5.35 3.61 -0.06
CA SER A 29 -6.13 4.80 -0.39
C SER A 29 -6.59 4.80 -1.86
N ILE A 30 -5.73 4.34 -2.79
CA ILE A 30 -6.10 4.17 -4.20
C ILE A 30 -7.20 3.11 -4.34
N MET A 31 -7.08 1.96 -3.69
CA MET A 31 -8.12 0.92 -3.70
C MET A 31 -9.46 1.45 -3.18
N ARG A 32 -9.45 2.21 -2.08
CA ARG A 32 -10.65 2.88 -1.56
C ARG A 32 -11.21 3.89 -2.57
N SER A 33 -10.37 4.65 -3.26
CA SER A 33 -10.80 5.65 -4.24
C SER A 33 -11.58 5.04 -5.42
N PHE A 34 -11.36 3.76 -5.71
CA PHE A 34 -12.12 2.99 -6.70
C PHE A 34 -13.44 2.42 -6.14
N GLY A 35 -13.80 2.72 -4.89
CA GLY A 35 -14.98 2.16 -4.24
C GLY A 35 -14.83 0.69 -3.86
N ALA A 36 -13.60 0.16 -3.86
CA ALA A 36 -13.31 -1.23 -3.57
C ALA A 36 -12.18 -1.33 -2.52
N PRO A 37 -12.42 -0.91 -1.26
CA PRO A 37 -11.47 -1.16 -0.18
C PRO A 37 -11.37 -2.68 0.12
N PRO A 38 -10.29 -3.13 0.80
CA PRO A 38 -10.19 -4.50 1.29
C PRO A 38 -11.37 -4.92 2.18
N ALA A 39 -12.11 -5.94 1.76
CA ALA A 39 -13.14 -6.59 2.57
C ALA A 39 -12.53 -7.61 3.53
N THR A 40 -11.52 -8.36 3.09
CA THR A 40 -10.76 -9.29 3.93
C THR A 40 -9.26 -9.15 3.66
N ILE A 41 -8.44 -9.58 4.62
CA ILE A 41 -7.04 -9.90 4.38
C ILE A 41 -6.90 -11.40 4.61
N ASP A 42 -6.86 -12.18 3.53
CA ASP A 42 -6.86 -13.64 3.60
C ASP A 42 -5.46 -14.18 3.92
N TYR A 43 -4.43 -13.44 3.50
CA TYR A 43 -3.04 -13.78 3.76
C TYR A 43 -2.17 -12.54 3.72
N ALA A 44 -1.16 -12.51 4.60
CA ALA A 44 -0.07 -11.57 4.52
C ALA A 44 1.28 -12.21 4.89
N ASP A 45 2.34 -11.73 4.24
CA ASP A 45 3.71 -12.05 4.56
C ASP A 45 4.56 -10.79 4.67
N ILE A 46 5.54 -10.85 5.56
CA ILE A 46 6.57 -9.85 5.76
C ILE A 46 7.88 -10.61 5.86
N TRP A 47 8.76 -10.41 4.90
CA TRP A 47 10.07 -11.04 4.88
C TRP A 47 11.16 -10.01 4.69
N ARG A 48 12.38 -10.40 5.03
CA ARG A 48 13.58 -9.56 4.90
C ARG A 48 14.59 -10.35 4.11
N GLN A 49 15.15 -9.72 3.09
CA GLN A 49 16.15 -10.34 2.25
C GLN A 49 17.36 -9.44 2.16
N SER A 50 18.53 -10.05 2.29
CA SER A 50 19.81 -9.46 1.90
C SER A 50 20.30 -10.18 0.65
N ALA A 51 20.95 -9.47 -0.27
CA ALA A 51 21.64 -10.12 -1.37
C ALA A 51 23.09 -10.35 -0.95
N ARG A 52 23.64 -11.53 -1.28
CA ARG A 52 25.09 -11.81 -1.11
C ARG A 52 25.99 -10.77 -1.81
N HIS A 53 25.43 -10.11 -2.81
CA HIS A 53 26.07 -9.11 -3.65
C HIS A 53 25.54 -7.70 -3.36
N THR A 54 24.98 -7.46 -2.18
CA THR A 54 24.49 -6.13 -1.82
C THR A 54 25.65 -5.16 -1.77
N VAL A 55 25.52 -4.06 -2.52
CA VAL A 55 26.57 -3.03 -2.64
C VAL A 55 26.07 -1.70 -2.09
N ARG A 56 24.76 -1.43 -2.14
CA ARG A 56 24.17 -0.18 -1.66
C ARG A 56 23.86 -0.24 -0.17
N ASP A 57 24.33 0.76 0.56
CA ASP A 57 23.96 1.00 1.96
C ASP A 57 22.54 1.58 2.04
N VAL A 58 21.71 1.04 2.92
CA VAL A 58 20.38 1.58 3.27
C VAL A 58 20.46 2.97 3.90
N GLY A 59 21.62 3.40 4.42
CA GLY A 59 21.93 4.79 4.73
C GLY A 59 20.88 5.49 5.58
N ARG A 60 20.22 6.52 5.03
CA ARG A 60 19.18 7.32 5.72
C ARG A 60 17.95 6.49 6.12
N ASP A 61 17.67 5.43 5.37
CA ASP A 61 16.48 4.59 5.54
C ASP A 61 16.65 3.54 6.64
N ARG A 62 17.89 3.28 7.09
CA ARG A 62 18.21 2.34 8.18
C ARG A 62 17.36 2.59 9.44
N LYS A 63 17.14 3.87 9.79
CA LYS A 63 16.34 4.26 10.96
C LYS A 63 14.84 3.98 10.79
N SER A 64 14.35 3.85 9.58
CA SER A 64 12.94 3.57 9.30
C SER A 64 12.71 2.07 9.10
N PHE A 65 13.58 1.41 8.34
CA PHE A 65 13.34 0.05 7.84
C PHE A 65 14.25 -1.03 8.45
N GLY A 66 15.31 -0.65 9.17
CA GLY A 66 16.33 -1.54 9.73
C GLY A 66 17.48 -1.86 8.75
N GLU A 67 18.40 -2.72 9.17
CA GLU A 67 19.53 -3.17 8.33
C GLU A 67 19.09 -3.97 7.11
N HIS A 68 18.00 -4.74 7.26
CA HIS A 68 17.39 -5.51 6.19
C HIS A 68 15.95 -5.02 6.01
N PRO A 69 15.72 -4.09 5.08
CA PRO A 69 14.39 -3.57 4.79
C PRO A 69 13.40 -4.69 4.47
N PRO A 70 12.13 -4.54 4.86
CA PRO A 70 11.14 -5.58 4.61
C PRO A 70 10.69 -5.58 3.15
N SER A 71 10.14 -6.71 2.74
CA SER A 71 9.16 -6.82 1.66
C SER A 71 7.85 -7.32 2.26
N ILE A 72 6.74 -6.91 1.68
CA ILE A 72 5.40 -7.19 2.16
C ILE A 72 4.56 -7.70 1.00
N SER A 73 3.79 -8.75 1.23
CA SER A 73 2.74 -9.20 0.32
C SER A 73 1.45 -9.40 1.08
N ALA A 74 0.33 -9.02 0.47
CA ALA A 74 -1.00 -9.27 1.01
C ALA A 74 -1.97 -9.64 -0.11
N VAL A 75 -2.92 -10.51 0.20
CA VAL A 75 -4.03 -10.85 -0.69
C VAL A 75 -5.33 -10.91 0.10
N GLY A 76 -6.44 -10.68 -0.58
CA GLY A 76 -7.76 -10.75 0.03
C GLY A 76 -8.88 -10.44 -0.94
N THR A 77 -10.07 -10.24 -0.37
CA THR A 77 -11.27 -9.87 -1.13
C THR A 77 -11.51 -8.36 -1.09
N LEU A 78 -12.23 -7.85 -2.08
CA LEU A 78 -12.62 -6.45 -2.20
C LEU A 78 -14.08 -6.28 -1.79
N ALA A 79 -14.42 -5.16 -1.14
CA ALA A 79 -15.80 -4.86 -0.73
C ALA A 79 -16.77 -4.70 -1.92
N GLY A 80 -16.26 -4.22 -3.07
CA GLY A 80 -17.01 -4.17 -4.33
C GLY A 80 -17.10 -5.51 -5.07
N GLY A 81 -16.58 -6.60 -4.50
CA GLY A 81 -16.44 -7.89 -5.16
C GLY A 81 -15.09 -8.04 -5.88
N GLY A 82 -14.64 -9.29 -6.02
CA GLY A 82 -13.34 -9.62 -6.61
C GLY A 82 -12.25 -9.81 -5.56
N ARG A 83 -10.99 -9.76 -6.01
CA ARG A 83 -9.80 -10.03 -5.19
C ARG A 83 -8.72 -8.99 -5.48
N PHE A 84 -7.86 -8.77 -4.50
CA PHE A 84 -6.65 -7.98 -4.68
C PHE A 84 -5.41 -8.79 -4.35
N SER A 85 -4.31 -8.37 -4.95
CA SER A 85 -2.96 -8.73 -4.55
C SER A 85 -2.14 -7.46 -4.47
N LEU A 86 -1.40 -7.34 -3.38
CA LEU A 86 -0.55 -6.21 -3.05
C LEU A 86 0.84 -6.75 -2.76
N ALA A 87 1.85 -6.14 -3.36
CA ALA A 87 3.24 -6.51 -3.16
C ALA A 87 4.09 -5.24 -3.12
N TRP A 88 4.87 -5.09 -2.05
CA TRP A 88 5.77 -3.97 -1.84
C TRP A 88 7.15 -4.52 -1.49
N HIS A 89 8.17 -4.04 -2.19
CA HIS A 89 9.52 -4.55 -2.05
C HIS A 89 10.50 -3.41 -1.85
N TYR A 90 11.16 -3.38 -0.69
CA TYR A 90 12.37 -2.60 -0.53
C TYR A 90 13.57 -3.48 -0.88
N LEU A 91 14.14 -3.24 -2.05
CA LEU A 91 15.35 -3.90 -2.54
C LEU A 91 16.47 -2.87 -2.77
N PRO A 92 17.43 -2.70 -1.83
CA PRO A 92 18.42 -1.61 -1.90
C PRO A 92 19.19 -1.55 -3.23
N ASP A 93 19.57 -2.69 -3.77
CA ASP A 93 20.35 -2.80 -5.01
C ASP A 93 19.51 -2.82 -6.29
N PHE A 94 18.18 -2.85 -6.18
CA PHE A 94 17.33 -2.86 -7.37
C PHE A 94 17.47 -1.51 -8.10
N PRO A 95 17.81 -1.50 -9.41
CA PRO A 95 18.24 -0.28 -10.09
C PRO A 95 17.07 0.58 -10.60
N ALA A 96 15.83 0.22 -10.28
CA ALA A 96 14.64 0.90 -10.78
C ALA A 96 13.63 1.16 -9.65
N TYR A 97 12.80 2.17 -9.83
CA TYR A 97 11.59 2.37 -9.05
C TYR A 97 10.39 2.09 -9.95
N ARG A 98 9.41 1.35 -9.42
CA ARG A 98 8.14 1.14 -10.11
C ARG A 98 7.03 0.91 -9.10
N GLU A 99 5.98 1.69 -9.22
CA GLU A 99 4.70 1.44 -8.58
C GLU A 99 3.65 1.25 -9.69
N THR A 100 2.79 0.26 -9.53
CA THR A 100 1.80 -0.09 -10.55
C THR A 100 0.50 -0.49 -9.87
N VAL A 101 -0.57 0.21 -10.22
CA VAL A 101 -1.93 -0.15 -9.81
C VAL A 101 -2.67 -0.62 -11.05
N ARG A 102 -3.10 -1.88 -11.04
CA ARG A 102 -3.79 -2.49 -12.17
C ARG A 102 -5.12 -3.08 -11.73
N VAL A 103 -6.19 -2.66 -12.38
CA VAL A 103 -7.55 -3.18 -12.22
C VAL A 103 -7.91 -3.96 -13.48
N VAL A 104 -8.34 -5.20 -13.33
CA VAL A 104 -8.75 -6.08 -14.44
C VAL A 104 -10.19 -6.49 -14.23
N HIS A 105 -11.00 -6.40 -15.28
CA HIS A 105 -12.42 -6.76 -15.27
C HIS A 105 -12.83 -7.40 -16.60
N GLY A 106 -14.07 -7.91 -16.68
CA GLY A 106 -14.52 -8.69 -17.84
C GLY A 106 -14.54 -7.97 -19.19
N ALA A 107 -14.44 -6.64 -19.21
CA ALA A 107 -14.44 -5.84 -20.43
C ALA A 107 -13.07 -5.19 -20.74
N GLY A 108 -12.05 -5.41 -19.91
CA GLY A 108 -10.76 -4.78 -20.11
C GLY A 108 -9.91 -4.62 -18.84
N ALA A 109 -9.00 -3.66 -18.90
CA ALA A 109 -8.12 -3.33 -17.79
C ALA A 109 -7.76 -1.85 -17.76
N VAL A 110 -7.52 -1.35 -16.55
CA VAL A 110 -6.95 -0.03 -16.30
C VAL A 110 -5.65 -0.21 -15.55
N GLU A 111 -4.58 0.42 -16.00
CA GLU A 111 -3.26 0.38 -15.38
C GLU A 111 -2.72 1.79 -15.18
N LEU A 112 -2.34 2.11 -13.95
CA LEU A 112 -1.59 3.29 -13.57
C LEU A 112 -0.16 2.89 -13.27
N VAL A 113 0.79 3.58 -13.87
CA VAL A 113 2.22 3.43 -13.57
C VAL A 113 2.72 4.75 -13.02
N PHE A 114 3.13 4.73 -11.75
CA PHE A 114 3.71 5.89 -11.09
C PHE A 114 5.24 5.84 -11.26
N PRO A 115 5.85 6.94 -11.71
CA PRO A 115 7.30 7.06 -11.78
C PRO A 115 7.88 7.28 -10.38
N SER A 116 9.21 7.32 -10.29
CA SER A 116 9.87 7.67 -9.03
C SER A 116 9.41 9.03 -8.52
N PRO A 117 8.96 9.14 -7.24
CA PRO A 117 8.55 10.41 -6.66
C PRO A 117 9.72 11.40 -6.49
N TYR A 118 10.96 10.96 -6.75
CA TYR A 118 12.16 11.80 -6.71
C TYR A 118 12.49 12.45 -8.07
N LEU A 119 11.73 12.12 -9.13
CA LEU A 119 11.86 12.72 -10.43
C LEU A 119 10.76 13.77 -10.61
N LEU A 120 11.15 15.05 -10.61
CA LEU A 120 10.25 16.17 -10.85
C LEU A 120 9.60 16.04 -12.25
N HIS A 121 8.30 16.29 -12.35
CA HIS A 121 7.53 16.28 -13.59
C HIS A 121 7.57 14.96 -14.38
N ALA A 122 7.99 13.86 -13.75
CA ALA A 122 7.86 12.54 -14.36
C ALA A 122 6.35 12.20 -14.44
N PRO A 123 5.80 11.93 -15.63
CA PRO A 123 4.36 11.78 -15.77
C PRO A 123 3.88 10.43 -15.24
N THR A 124 2.77 10.45 -14.51
CA THR A 124 1.99 9.23 -14.28
C THR A 124 1.36 8.79 -15.61
N GLU A 125 1.54 7.53 -15.97
CA GLU A 125 0.97 6.95 -17.18
C GLU A 125 -0.29 6.15 -16.84
N LEU A 126 -1.40 6.48 -17.50
CA LEU A 126 -2.65 5.74 -17.48
C LEU A 126 -2.80 4.97 -18.79
N THR A 127 -2.85 3.65 -18.72
CA THR A 127 -3.25 2.78 -19.81
C THR A 127 -4.67 2.27 -19.57
N VAL A 128 -5.56 2.42 -20.55
CA VAL A 128 -6.87 1.76 -20.60
C VAL A 128 -6.90 0.79 -21.76
N THR A 129 -7.22 -0.47 -21.48
CA THR A 129 -7.33 -1.56 -22.46
C THR A 129 -8.77 -2.02 -22.55
N THR A 130 -9.34 -2.08 -23.75
CA THR A 130 -10.72 -2.49 -24.03
C THR A 130 -10.78 -3.39 -25.26
N LEU A 131 -11.83 -4.20 -25.38
CA LEU A 131 -12.14 -4.90 -26.63
C LEU A 131 -12.65 -3.92 -27.71
N ASP A 132 -12.20 -4.11 -28.95
CA ASP A 132 -12.66 -3.38 -30.13
C ASP A 132 -12.88 -4.38 -31.29
N GLY A 133 -14.10 -4.88 -31.42
CA GLY A 133 -14.40 -6.02 -32.30
C GLY A 133 -13.73 -7.30 -31.80
N ASP A 134 -12.84 -7.86 -32.60
CA ASP A 134 -11.97 -9.00 -32.26
C ASP A 134 -10.55 -8.57 -31.88
N ALA A 135 -10.27 -7.26 -31.84
CA ALA A 135 -8.96 -6.70 -31.53
C ALA A 135 -8.90 -6.05 -30.14
N GLU A 136 -7.68 -5.96 -29.60
CA GLU A 136 -7.39 -5.15 -28.42
C GLU A 136 -7.24 -3.67 -28.82
N ARG A 137 -7.92 -2.77 -28.08
CA ARG A 137 -7.66 -1.33 -28.14
C ARG A 137 -7.00 -0.85 -26.85
N ARG A 138 -5.86 -0.19 -26.99
CA ARG A 138 -5.11 0.44 -25.90
C ARG A 138 -5.07 1.95 -26.05
N VAL A 139 -5.47 2.68 -25.02
CA VAL A 139 -5.35 4.14 -24.93
C VAL A 139 -4.38 4.49 -23.82
N VAL A 140 -3.33 5.24 -24.15
CA VAL A 140 -2.32 5.71 -23.20
C VAL A 140 -2.50 7.22 -22.99
N ARG A 141 -2.59 7.64 -21.74
CA ARG A 141 -2.60 9.04 -21.32
C ARG A 141 -1.45 9.30 -20.36
N ARG A 142 -0.80 10.45 -20.52
CA ARG A 142 0.28 10.91 -19.65
C ARG A 142 -0.09 12.29 -19.14
N SER A 143 -0.09 12.46 -17.83
CA SER A 143 -0.29 13.77 -17.20
C SER A 143 0.99 14.19 -16.50
N ALA A 144 1.44 15.41 -16.78
CA ALA A 144 2.54 16.05 -16.05
C ALA A 144 2.03 17.04 -14.98
N THR A 145 0.71 17.09 -14.74
CA THR A 145 0.14 17.87 -13.63
C THR A 145 0.66 17.32 -12.31
N GLU A 146 1.25 18.19 -11.50
CA GLU A 146 1.86 17.80 -10.23
C GLU A 146 0.79 17.48 -9.18
N ALA A 147 0.77 16.21 -8.74
CA ALA A 147 -0.21 15.73 -7.77
C ALA A 147 -0.11 16.46 -6.41
N PHE A 148 1.10 16.85 -6.02
CA PHE A 148 1.33 17.65 -4.81
C PHE A 148 0.73 19.05 -4.91
N GLU A 149 0.86 19.72 -6.07
CA GLU A 149 0.25 21.05 -6.28
C GLU A 149 -1.27 20.95 -6.24
N THR A 150 -1.84 19.95 -6.93
CA THR A 150 -3.29 19.69 -6.88
C THR A 150 -3.78 19.42 -5.45
N GLN A 151 -2.99 18.70 -4.63
CA GLN A 151 -3.31 18.46 -3.24
C GLN A 151 -3.26 19.75 -2.40
N LEU A 152 -2.29 20.64 -2.64
CA LEU A 152 -2.18 21.93 -1.95
C LEU A 152 -3.34 22.87 -2.30
N GLU A 153 -3.76 22.90 -3.57
CA GLU A 153 -4.96 23.64 -4.00
C GLU A 153 -6.22 23.11 -3.31
N ALA A 154 -6.39 21.78 -3.26
CA ALA A 154 -7.52 21.15 -2.58
C ALA A 154 -7.49 21.43 -1.06
N PHE A 155 -6.31 21.42 -0.45
CA PHE A 155 -6.14 21.80 0.96
C PHE A 155 -6.47 23.27 1.20
N HIS A 156 -6.04 24.16 0.31
CA HIS A 156 -6.39 25.58 0.36
C HIS A 156 -7.91 25.79 0.28
N ALA A 157 -8.60 25.14 -0.65
CA ALA A 157 -10.07 25.19 -0.78
C ALA A 157 -10.76 24.65 0.48
N MET A 158 -10.28 23.53 1.04
CA MET A 158 -10.79 23.00 2.31
C MET A 158 -10.71 24.04 3.44
N VAL A 159 -9.57 24.73 3.58
CA VAL A 159 -9.35 25.72 4.64
C VAL A 159 -10.12 27.01 4.41
N ARG A 160 -10.17 27.51 3.18
CA ARG A 160 -10.77 28.81 2.85
C ARG A 160 -12.27 28.76 2.65
N GLU A 161 -12.76 27.69 2.03
CA GLU A 161 -14.12 27.59 1.51
C GLU A 161 -14.92 26.50 2.24
N GLY A 162 -14.27 25.68 3.08
CA GLY A 162 -14.92 24.58 3.77
C GLY A 162 -15.25 23.40 2.85
N THR A 163 -14.63 23.32 1.67
CA THR A 163 -14.81 22.19 0.75
C THR A 163 -14.40 20.89 1.42
N GLU A 164 -15.26 19.87 1.38
CA GLU A 164 -14.95 18.57 1.94
C GLU A 164 -13.77 17.93 1.19
N PRO A 165 -12.71 17.49 1.88
CA PRO A 165 -11.57 16.87 1.23
C PRO A 165 -11.97 15.50 0.67
N ARG A 166 -11.51 15.19 -0.55
CA ARG A 166 -11.71 13.86 -1.18
C ARG A 166 -11.24 12.69 -0.31
N SER A 167 -10.21 12.92 0.51
CA SER A 167 -9.68 11.97 1.48
C SER A 167 -9.39 12.67 2.81
N GLY A 168 -10.41 12.78 3.66
CA GLY A 168 -10.31 13.36 5.00
C GLY A 168 -9.84 12.39 6.09
N LEU A 169 -9.99 12.81 7.36
CA LEU A 169 -9.58 12.02 8.52
C LEU A 169 -10.22 10.60 8.58
N PRO A 170 -11.52 10.41 8.28
CA PRO A 170 -12.11 9.07 8.29
C PRO A 170 -11.46 8.14 7.26
N ALA A 171 -11.14 8.67 6.08
CA ALA A 171 -10.43 7.92 5.03
C ALA A 171 -9.02 7.56 5.47
N GLY A 172 -8.23 8.52 5.97
CA GLY A 172 -6.89 8.23 6.50
C GLY A 172 -6.92 7.18 7.63
N ARG A 173 -7.90 7.26 8.54
CA ARG A 173 -8.07 6.24 9.58
C ARG A 173 -8.36 4.85 9.01
N ALA A 174 -9.18 4.76 7.96
CA ALA A 174 -9.49 3.48 7.32
C ALA A 174 -8.23 2.82 6.72
N ASP A 175 -7.34 3.59 6.08
CA ASP A 175 -6.07 3.04 5.56
C ASP A 175 -5.18 2.48 6.67
N ILE A 176 -5.11 3.17 7.81
CA ILE A 176 -4.34 2.70 8.98
C ILE A 176 -4.93 1.41 9.54
N LEU A 177 -6.26 1.29 9.59
CA LEU A 177 -6.90 0.05 10.01
C LEU A 177 -6.61 -1.10 9.04
N ASP A 178 -6.61 -0.87 7.74
CA ASP A 178 -6.26 -1.91 6.76
C ASP A 178 -4.78 -2.31 6.87
N CYS A 179 -3.88 -1.37 7.16
CA CYS A 179 -2.49 -1.69 7.53
C CYS A 179 -2.40 -2.60 8.76
N GLN A 180 -3.21 -2.34 9.80
CA GLN A 180 -3.26 -3.17 11.00
C GLN A 180 -3.84 -4.56 10.72
N ARG A 181 -4.83 -4.67 9.83
CA ARG A 181 -5.40 -5.95 9.40
C ARG A 181 -4.39 -6.80 8.63
N ILE A 182 -3.55 -6.18 7.79
CA ILE A 182 -2.42 -6.86 7.14
C ILE A 182 -1.45 -7.40 8.19
N LEU A 183 -1.08 -6.58 9.16
CA LEU A 183 -0.17 -7.01 10.24
C LEU A 183 -0.77 -8.14 11.09
N ALA A 184 -2.08 -8.09 11.37
CA ALA A 184 -2.80 -9.12 12.10
C ALA A 184 -2.83 -10.45 11.33
N ALA A 185 -3.06 -10.43 10.01
CA ALA A 185 -3.01 -11.62 9.17
C ALA A 185 -1.61 -12.24 9.14
N PHE A 186 -0.56 -11.41 9.07
CA PHE A 186 0.83 -11.86 9.20
C PHE A 186 1.10 -12.53 10.56
N ALA A 187 0.68 -11.88 11.64
CA ALA A 187 0.89 -12.37 13.00
C ALA A 187 0.12 -13.67 13.29
N GLY A 188 -1.14 -13.77 12.86
CA GLY A 188 -1.94 -14.99 13.00
C GLY A 188 -1.32 -16.19 12.29
N ARG A 189 -0.70 -15.98 11.12
CA ARG A 189 0.01 -17.03 10.38
C ARG A 189 1.33 -17.45 11.02
N THR A 190 2.10 -16.48 11.51
CA THR A 190 3.48 -16.71 11.99
C THR A 190 3.57 -16.99 13.49
N GLY A 191 2.50 -16.74 14.23
CA GLY A 191 2.52 -16.72 15.69
C GLY A 191 3.26 -15.52 16.28
N ALA A 192 3.53 -14.48 15.48
CA ALA A 192 4.20 -13.28 15.95
C ALA A 192 3.36 -12.60 17.05
N VAL A 193 4.01 -12.25 18.15
CA VAL A 193 3.33 -11.66 19.31
C VAL A 193 3.00 -10.20 19.03
N MET A 194 1.71 -9.86 19.15
CA MET A 194 1.21 -8.51 18.91
C MET A 194 0.39 -8.00 20.10
N GLY A 195 0.62 -6.75 20.49
CA GLY A 195 -0.17 -6.03 21.48
C GLY A 195 -1.15 -5.03 20.85
N GLY A 196 -1.81 -4.25 21.69
CA GLY A 196 -2.64 -3.10 21.26
C GLY A 196 -3.82 -3.48 20.36
N GLU A 197 -4.12 -2.64 19.38
CA GLU A 197 -5.22 -2.84 18.42
C GLU A 197 -4.98 -4.07 17.53
N VAL A 198 -3.74 -4.30 17.09
CA VAL A 198 -3.38 -5.45 16.25
C VAL A 198 -3.53 -6.76 17.01
N GLY A 199 -3.09 -6.83 18.28
CA GLY A 199 -3.26 -8.01 19.12
C GLY A 199 -4.73 -8.41 19.31
N LYS A 200 -5.64 -7.43 19.41
CA LYS A 200 -7.09 -7.68 19.45
C LYS A 200 -7.58 -8.31 18.15
N LEU A 201 -7.17 -7.78 17.00
CA LEU A 201 -7.51 -8.31 15.68
C LEU A 201 -7.00 -9.75 15.51
N VAL A 202 -5.77 -10.04 15.93
CA VAL A 202 -5.24 -11.42 15.90
C VAL A 202 -6.13 -12.38 16.68
N GLY A 203 -6.54 -11.99 17.89
CA GLY A 203 -7.44 -12.80 18.72
C GLY A 203 -8.86 -12.96 18.16
N GLU A 204 -9.29 -12.12 17.22
CA GLU A 204 -10.54 -12.28 16.48
C GLU A 204 -10.38 -13.23 15.29
N LEU A 205 -9.23 -13.23 14.63
CA LEU A 205 -8.93 -14.12 13.49
C LEU A 205 -8.70 -15.58 13.91
N THR A 206 -8.24 -15.82 15.14
CA THR A 206 -7.91 -17.16 15.65
C THR A 206 -9.04 -17.82 16.46
N ARG A 207 -10.20 -17.18 16.56
CA ARG A 207 -11.40 -17.71 17.23
C ARG A 207 -12.31 -18.41 16.23
#